data_AF-A0A3N5NZV4-F1
#
_entry.id   AF-A0A3N5NZV4-F1
#
_cell.length_a   1.000
_cell.length_b   1.000
_cell.length_c   1.000
_cell.angle_alpha   90.00
_cell.angle_beta   90.00
_cell.angle_gamma   90.00
#
_symmetry.space_group_name_H-M   'P 1'
#
loop_
_entity.id
_entity.type
_entity.pdbx_description
1 polymer ?
#
loop_
_entity_poly.entity_id
_entity_poly.type
_entity_poly.pdbx_seq_one_letter_code
_entity_poly.pdbx_strand_id
1 'polypeptide(L)'
;MRPFPYLFVLLLVLRSATAWAAAAAPPAELQNAQRAGWDTASLLAQGMAAADPRRFPGVHAWLKDYRAAGGIPGKRAAGGPVPRIDVERLVTRNPTFWRAYFEMSPGDPGAMLWHASLLLAAGEASRAAYLLVIARQTPEISKPMLEAISALLQHSQLALQWGVQEVMQAAKLHDEGSPAAAAARLRTLIGAWPGNGLAHHELALALVAQQYLSSGRKPPPRERLSIHSDLEPSTEARAAYARARSHDPLLIRAYQGDETASGDVLLVLGKTIRPLWDIVARDTQAETRDDVLRNLAAGLREARLSELALATAQVLIGREGGYDENDRKSVAADLRALAPAAVGPVLTRLSAPRLELARIVLP
;
A
#
# COMPACT_ATOMS: atom_id res chain seq x y z
N MET A 1 -23.92 -19.55 58.33
CA MET A 1 -22.46 -19.40 58.12
C MET A 1 -22.04 -20.34 56.98
N ARG A 2 -21.20 -19.82 56.06
CA ARG A 2 -20.47 -20.54 54.97
C ARG A 2 -19.57 -21.68 55.53
N PRO A 3 -19.02 -22.63 54.74
CA PRO A 3 -18.49 -22.44 53.38
C PRO A 3 -18.57 -23.57 52.33
N PHE A 4 -18.19 -23.15 51.11
CA PHE A 4 -17.88 -23.83 49.85
C PHE A 4 -16.75 -24.88 49.90
N PRO A 5 -16.70 -25.80 48.93
CA PRO A 5 -15.45 -26.33 48.40
C PRO A 5 -15.23 -25.96 46.91
N TYR A 6 -14.04 -25.38 46.67
CA TYR A 6 -13.37 -25.15 45.39
C TYR A 6 -12.74 -26.48 44.91
N LEU A 7 -12.88 -26.86 43.63
CA LEU A 7 -11.89 -26.63 42.55
C LEU A 7 -11.03 -27.87 42.24
N PHE A 8 -11.50 -28.69 41.30
CA PHE A 8 -10.66 -29.57 40.48
C PHE A 8 -11.16 -29.45 39.03
N VAL A 9 -10.75 -28.36 38.37
CA VAL A 9 -10.93 -28.19 36.92
C VAL A 9 -9.75 -28.88 36.25
N LEU A 10 -10.03 -30.04 35.66
CA LEU A 10 -9.12 -30.73 34.76
C LEU A 10 -8.90 -29.82 33.54
N LEU A 11 -7.71 -29.24 33.45
CA LEU A 11 -7.20 -28.46 32.33
C LEU A 11 -7.08 -29.36 31.09
N LEU A 12 -8.18 -29.53 30.35
CA LEU A 12 -8.12 -29.88 28.93
C LEU A 12 -7.72 -28.61 28.18
N VAL A 13 -6.43 -28.29 28.17
CA VAL A 13 -5.86 -27.33 27.23
C VAL A 13 -6.00 -27.96 25.84
N LEU A 14 -7.11 -27.67 25.18
CA LEU A 14 -7.20 -27.68 23.73
C LEU A 14 -6.08 -26.77 23.21
N ARG A 15 -4.90 -27.37 23.00
CA ARG A 15 -3.93 -26.88 22.03
C ARG A 15 -4.64 -26.95 20.68
N SER A 16 -5.37 -25.90 20.35
CA SER A 16 -5.63 -25.51 18.97
C SER A 16 -4.27 -25.15 18.39
N ALA A 17 -3.48 -26.17 18.04
CA ALA A 17 -2.44 -26.02 17.07
C ALA A 17 -3.18 -25.56 15.80
N THR A 18 -3.22 -24.25 15.59
CA THR A 18 -3.36 -23.69 14.25
C THR A 18 -2.16 -24.23 13.50
N ALA A 19 -2.31 -25.43 12.94
CA ALA A 19 -1.48 -25.90 11.86
C ALA A 19 -1.61 -24.82 10.80
N TRP A 20 -0.63 -23.92 10.78
CA TRP A 20 -0.51 -22.90 9.78
C TRP A 20 -0.25 -23.71 8.52
N ALA A 21 -1.32 -24.03 7.79
CA ALA A 21 -1.24 -24.71 6.52
C ALA A 21 -0.17 -23.96 5.73
N ALA A 22 0.87 -24.67 5.27
CA ALA A 22 1.96 -24.06 4.55
C ALA A 22 1.36 -23.13 3.51
N ALA A 23 1.65 -21.82 3.62
CA ALA A 23 1.05 -20.81 2.77
C ALA A 23 1.22 -21.26 1.32
N ALA A 24 0.11 -21.30 0.57
CA ALA A 24 0.15 -21.69 -0.83
C ALA A 24 1.19 -20.84 -1.56
N ALA A 25 1.95 -21.47 -2.47
CA ALA A 25 2.94 -20.74 -3.25
C ALA A 25 2.24 -19.60 -4.01
N PRO A 26 2.81 -18.38 -4.04
CA PRO A 26 2.28 -17.30 -4.84
C PRO A 26 2.17 -17.72 -6.32
N PRO A 27 1.20 -17.24 -7.09
CA PRO A 27 1.12 -17.52 -8.53
C PRO A 27 2.30 -16.92 -9.28
N ALA A 28 2.55 -17.41 -10.50
CA ALA A 28 3.69 -16.98 -11.31
C ALA A 28 3.68 -15.47 -11.60
N GLU A 29 2.51 -14.89 -11.88
CA GLU A 29 2.33 -13.46 -12.16
C GLU A 29 2.77 -12.61 -10.96
N LEU A 30 2.36 -12.99 -9.74
CA LEU A 30 2.77 -12.31 -8.51
C LEU A 30 4.25 -12.51 -8.22
N GLN A 31 4.77 -13.73 -8.39
CA GLN A 31 6.20 -13.99 -8.19
C GLN A 31 7.06 -13.16 -9.15
N ASN A 32 6.65 -13.07 -10.41
CA ASN A 32 7.31 -12.26 -11.44
C ASN A 32 7.28 -10.78 -11.08
N ALA A 33 6.13 -10.27 -10.62
CA ALA A 33 5.99 -8.89 -10.19
C ALA A 33 6.85 -8.59 -8.94
N GLN A 34 6.83 -9.45 -7.94
CA GLN A 34 7.66 -9.33 -6.75
C GLN A 34 9.15 -9.33 -7.09
N ARG A 35 9.57 -10.21 -8.01
CA ARG A 35 10.96 -10.29 -8.47
C ARG A 35 11.37 -9.03 -9.22
N ALA A 36 10.52 -8.54 -10.14
CA ALA A 36 10.78 -7.28 -10.84
C ALA A 36 10.92 -6.10 -9.88
N GLY A 37 10.05 -6.02 -8.86
CA GLY A 37 10.15 -5.02 -7.79
C GLY A 37 11.46 -5.13 -7.01
N TRP A 38 11.83 -6.35 -6.60
CA TRP A 38 13.07 -6.57 -5.84
C TRP A 38 14.32 -6.23 -6.63
N ASP A 39 14.40 -6.67 -7.89
CA ASP A 39 15.54 -6.42 -8.76
C ASP A 39 15.70 -4.92 -9.04
N THR A 40 14.59 -4.22 -9.28
CA THR A 40 14.58 -2.77 -9.49
C THR A 40 15.01 -2.04 -8.22
N ALA A 41 14.46 -2.39 -7.06
CA ALA A 41 14.86 -1.79 -5.78
C ALA A 41 16.35 -2.04 -5.47
N SER A 42 16.86 -3.23 -5.77
CA SER A 42 18.28 -3.59 -5.57
C SER A 42 19.20 -2.75 -6.45
N LEU A 43 18.82 -2.53 -7.71
CA LEU A 43 19.56 -1.69 -8.65
C LEU A 43 19.60 -0.23 -8.18
N LEU A 44 18.46 0.33 -7.79
CA LEU A 44 18.37 1.71 -7.29
C LEU A 44 19.16 1.89 -5.99
N ALA A 45 19.11 0.89 -5.09
CA ALA A 45 19.91 0.86 -3.87
C ALA A 45 21.42 0.85 -4.15
N GLN A 46 21.86 0.26 -5.26
CA GLN A 46 23.27 0.32 -5.70
C GLN A 46 23.69 1.75 -6.03
N GLY A 47 22.86 2.47 -6.82
CA GLY A 47 23.13 3.87 -7.15
C GLY A 47 23.18 4.75 -5.90
N MET A 48 22.25 4.54 -4.97
CA MET A 48 22.21 5.26 -3.70
C MET A 48 23.42 4.98 -2.79
N ALA A 49 24.02 3.78 -2.86
CA ALA A 49 25.15 3.41 -2.02
C ALA A 49 26.43 4.23 -2.29
N ALA A 50 26.52 4.89 -3.45
CA ALA A 50 27.63 5.77 -3.80
C ALA A 50 27.50 7.20 -3.23
N ALA A 51 26.34 7.55 -2.65
CA ALA A 51 26.11 8.87 -2.07
C ALA A 51 27.04 9.14 -0.87
N ASP A 52 27.45 10.40 -0.66
CA ASP A 52 28.26 10.77 0.51
C ASP A 52 27.44 10.64 1.81
N PRO A 53 27.83 9.79 2.77
CA PRO A 53 27.10 9.58 4.03
C PRO A 53 27.00 10.82 4.91
N ARG A 54 27.89 11.81 4.73
CA ARG A 54 27.83 13.08 5.47
C ARG A 54 26.75 14.00 4.91
N ARG A 55 26.48 13.91 3.60
CA ARG A 55 25.50 14.75 2.89
C ARG A 55 24.11 14.12 2.85
N PHE A 56 24.06 12.78 2.80
CA PHE A 56 22.85 11.98 2.69
C PHE A 56 22.77 10.88 3.78
N PRO A 57 22.75 11.26 5.07
CA PRO A 57 22.75 10.31 6.18
C PRO A 57 21.48 9.44 6.24
N GLY A 58 20.33 9.96 5.79
CA GLY A 58 19.07 9.23 5.69
C GLY A 58 19.17 8.06 4.72
N VAL A 59 19.74 8.28 3.53
CA VAL A 59 20.02 7.22 2.54
C VAL A 59 20.84 6.09 3.14
N HIS A 60 21.93 6.41 3.84
CA HIS A 60 22.79 5.38 4.44
C HIS A 60 22.13 4.66 5.62
N ALA A 61 21.33 5.37 6.42
CA ALA A 61 20.53 4.76 7.47
C ALA A 61 19.51 3.77 6.88
N TRP A 62 18.80 4.16 5.81
CA TRP A 62 17.87 3.26 5.15
C TRP A 62 18.58 2.07 4.48
N LEU A 63 19.74 2.27 3.84
CA LEU A 63 20.52 1.17 3.27
C LEU A 63 20.95 0.13 4.32
N LYS A 64 21.10 0.52 5.59
CA LYS A 64 21.31 -0.42 6.69
C LYS A 64 20.06 -1.27 6.95
N ASP A 65 18.89 -0.63 7.00
CA ASP A 65 17.61 -1.33 7.20
C ASP A 65 17.28 -2.25 6.02
N TYR A 66 17.56 -1.81 4.79
CA TYR A 66 17.42 -2.62 3.58
C TYR A 66 18.29 -3.89 3.65
N ARG A 67 19.55 -3.77 4.09
CA ARG A 67 20.41 -4.94 4.31
C ARG A 67 19.91 -5.86 5.41
N ALA A 68 19.38 -5.30 6.50
CA ALA A 68 18.79 -6.08 7.57
C ALA A 68 17.53 -6.86 7.11
N ALA A 69 16.81 -6.35 6.12
CA ALA A 69 15.71 -7.04 5.45
C ALA A 69 16.17 -8.07 4.39
N GLY A 70 17.47 -8.36 4.28
CA GLY A 70 18.04 -9.30 3.31
C GLY A 70 18.38 -8.67 1.95
N GLY A 71 18.24 -7.35 1.81
CA GLY A 71 18.64 -6.60 0.63
C GLY A 71 20.14 -6.56 0.45
N ILE A 72 20.62 -6.75 -0.79
CA ILE A 72 22.03 -6.54 -1.12
C ILE A 72 22.05 -5.60 -2.33
N PRO A 73 22.55 -4.36 -2.20
CA PRO A 73 22.60 -3.41 -3.30
C PRO A 73 23.24 -4.02 -4.55
N GLY A 74 22.58 -3.87 -5.70
CA GLY A 74 23.01 -4.37 -7.01
C GLY A 74 22.83 -5.88 -7.22
N LYS A 75 22.46 -6.63 -6.18
CA LYS A 75 22.28 -8.08 -6.28
C LYS A 75 20.81 -8.40 -6.56
N ARG A 76 20.55 -8.84 -7.79
CA ARG A 76 19.25 -9.39 -8.21
C ARG A 76 18.89 -10.62 -7.39
N ALA A 77 17.59 -10.92 -7.29
CA ALA A 77 17.13 -12.18 -6.73
C ALA A 77 17.76 -13.32 -7.53
N ALA A 78 18.55 -14.17 -6.87
CA ALA A 78 18.88 -15.47 -7.43
C ALA A 78 17.56 -16.20 -7.74
N GLY A 79 17.50 -17.06 -8.77
CA GLY A 79 16.26 -17.63 -9.33
C GLY A 79 15.29 -18.33 -8.35
N GLY A 80 15.59 -18.38 -7.05
CA GLY A 80 14.67 -18.71 -5.96
C GLY A 80 13.67 -17.59 -5.59
N PRO A 81 12.96 -17.78 -4.46
CA PRO A 81 11.93 -16.85 -4.00
C PRO A 81 12.54 -15.53 -3.53
N VAL A 82 11.83 -14.44 -3.80
CA VAL A 82 12.16 -13.11 -3.27
C VAL A 82 12.09 -13.14 -1.74
N PRO A 83 13.00 -12.47 -1.01
CA PRO A 83 12.89 -12.33 0.43
C PRO A 83 11.51 -11.80 0.84
N ARG A 84 10.93 -12.35 1.91
CA ARG A 84 9.69 -11.80 2.47
C ARG A 84 9.99 -10.45 3.11
N ILE A 85 9.42 -9.38 2.55
CA ILE A 85 9.62 -8.01 3.03
C ILE A 85 8.43 -7.61 3.91
N ASP A 86 8.73 -7.14 5.12
CA ASP A 86 7.76 -6.39 5.92
C ASP A 86 7.79 -4.93 5.45
N VAL A 87 6.92 -4.61 4.49
CA VAL A 87 6.89 -3.30 3.85
C VAL A 87 6.45 -2.19 4.79
N GLU A 88 5.62 -2.50 5.78
CA GLU A 88 5.23 -1.53 6.81
C GLU A 88 6.44 -1.11 7.63
N ARG A 89 7.32 -2.05 7.98
CA ARG A 89 8.56 -1.76 8.72
C ARG A 89 9.68 -1.21 7.86
N LEU A 90 9.76 -1.57 6.59
CA LEU A 90 10.85 -1.13 5.71
C LEU A 90 10.56 0.22 5.05
N VAL A 91 9.29 0.53 4.79
CA VAL A 91 8.81 1.69 4.02
C VAL A 91 7.81 2.52 4.82
N THR A 92 6.55 2.06 4.94
CA THR A 92 5.42 2.91 5.37
C THR A 92 5.69 3.63 6.70
N ARG A 93 6.15 2.89 7.71
CA ARG A 93 6.38 3.38 9.08
C ARG A 93 7.84 3.57 9.40
N ASN A 94 8.73 3.44 8.41
CA ASN A 94 10.16 3.53 8.63
C ASN A 94 10.63 4.99 8.61
N PRO A 95 11.09 5.55 9.75
CA PRO A 95 11.61 6.91 9.73
C PRO A 95 12.88 7.08 8.90
N THR A 96 13.69 6.03 8.72
CA THR A 96 14.91 6.13 7.88
C THR A 96 14.56 6.17 6.40
N PHE A 97 13.54 5.42 5.97
CA PHE A 97 13.01 5.48 4.60
C PHE A 97 12.55 6.89 4.26
N TRP A 98 11.70 7.49 5.08
CA TRP A 98 11.19 8.83 4.82
C TRP A 98 12.30 9.89 4.87
N ARG A 99 13.30 9.76 5.75
CA ARG A 99 14.48 10.63 5.71
C ARG A 99 15.23 10.50 4.39
N ALA A 100 15.51 9.27 3.93
CA ALA A 100 16.15 9.03 2.64
C ALA A 100 15.33 9.58 1.46
N TYR A 101 14.01 9.39 1.51
CA TYR A 101 13.07 9.87 0.48
C TYR A 101 13.12 11.39 0.34
N PHE A 102 13.12 12.13 1.46
CA PHE A 102 13.23 13.60 1.47
C PHE A 102 14.67 14.15 1.34
N GLU A 103 15.67 13.28 1.23
CA GLU A 103 17.03 13.64 0.78
C GLU A 103 17.15 13.64 -0.75
N MET A 104 16.17 13.07 -1.45
CA MET A 104 16.05 13.13 -2.91
C MET A 104 15.39 14.43 -3.36
N SER A 105 15.67 14.80 -4.62
CA SER A 105 15.04 15.96 -5.26
C SER A 105 13.51 15.80 -5.26
N PRO A 106 12.71 16.84 -4.96
CA PRO A 106 11.26 16.72 -5.03
C PRO A 106 10.84 16.36 -6.45
N GLY A 107 9.95 15.37 -6.55
CA GLY A 107 9.51 14.85 -7.83
C GLY A 107 10.58 14.02 -8.55
N ASP A 108 11.63 13.55 -7.87
CA ASP A 108 12.60 12.61 -8.47
C ASP A 108 11.89 11.30 -8.87
N PRO A 109 11.83 10.96 -10.18
CA PRO A 109 11.15 9.74 -10.62
C PRO A 109 11.83 8.47 -10.10
N GLY A 110 13.14 8.51 -9.84
CA GLY A 110 13.87 7.38 -9.28
C GLY A 110 13.49 7.09 -7.83
N ALA A 111 13.22 8.13 -7.02
CA ALA A 111 12.71 7.98 -5.66
C ALA A 111 11.32 7.33 -5.63
N MET A 112 10.42 7.75 -6.54
CA MET A 112 9.09 7.15 -6.65
C MET A 112 9.13 5.72 -7.20
N LEU A 113 9.98 5.47 -8.20
CA LEU A 113 10.22 4.11 -8.72
C LEU A 113 10.78 3.20 -7.63
N TRP A 114 11.73 3.69 -6.82
CA TRP A 114 12.29 2.96 -5.69
C TRP A 114 11.22 2.60 -4.65
N HIS A 115 10.38 3.56 -4.26
CA HIS A 115 9.25 3.32 -3.35
C HIS A 115 8.30 2.26 -3.91
N ALA A 116 7.83 2.43 -5.14
CA ALA A 116 6.93 1.48 -5.79
C ALA A 116 7.56 0.08 -5.94
N SER A 117 8.87 0.00 -6.19
CA SER A 117 9.61 -1.25 -6.31
C SER A 117 9.61 -2.05 -5.01
N LEU A 118 9.79 -1.38 -3.86
CA LEU A 118 9.71 -2.02 -2.54
C LEU A 118 8.29 -2.51 -2.22
N LEU A 119 7.27 -1.71 -2.56
CA LEU A 119 5.86 -2.11 -2.43
C LEU A 119 5.57 -3.36 -3.26
N LEU A 120 5.96 -3.37 -4.54
CA LEU A 120 5.70 -4.49 -5.42
C LEU A 120 6.46 -5.74 -4.99
N ALA A 121 7.70 -5.60 -4.52
CA ALA A 121 8.49 -6.70 -3.96
C ALA A 121 7.81 -7.36 -2.75
N ALA A 122 7.05 -6.59 -1.97
CA ALA A 122 6.25 -7.10 -0.86
C ALA A 122 4.87 -7.66 -1.29
N GLY A 123 4.52 -7.55 -2.57
CA GLY A 123 3.22 -7.96 -3.11
C GLY A 123 2.12 -6.89 -2.99
N GLU A 124 2.44 -5.64 -2.68
CA GLU A 124 1.48 -4.51 -2.60
C GLU A 124 1.20 -3.92 -4.00
N ALA A 125 0.69 -4.73 -4.93
CA ALA A 125 0.61 -4.36 -6.35
C ALA A 125 -0.30 -3.15 -6.63
N SER A 126 -1.42 -2.98 -5.91
CA SER A 126 -2.29 -1.80 -6.06
C SER A 126 -1.57 -0.52 -5.66
N ARG A 127 -0.95 -0.48 -4.47
CA ARG A 127 -0.19 0.69 -4.01
C ARG A 127 1.00 1.00 -4.92
N ALA A 128 1.73 -0.02 -5.37
CA ALA A 128 2.83 0.14 -6.31
C ALA A 128 2.34 0.76 -7.64
N ALA A 129 1.24 0.26 -8.21
CA ALA A 129 0.65 0.81 -9.43
C ALA A 129 0.25 2.29 -9.26
N TYR A 130 -0.33 2.67 -8.12
CA TYR A 130 -0.68 4.06 -7.85
C TYR A 130 0.55 4.98 -7.84
N LEU A 131 1.61 4.58 -7.13
CA LEU A 131 2.85 5.35 -7.12
C LEU A 131 3.49 5.43 -8.51
N LEU A 132 3.44 4.37 -9.31
CA LEU A 132 4.00 4.39 -10.67
C LEU A 132 3.21 5.30 -11.62
N VAL A 133 1.89 5.37 -11.48
CA VAL A 133 1.06 6.32 -12.22
C VAL A 133 1.42 7.76 -11.82
N ILE A 134 1.63 8.03 -10.53
CA ILE A 134 2.07 9.35 -10.04
C ILE A 134 3.50 9.66 -10.52
N ALA A 135 4.41 8.68 -10.51
CA ALA A 135 5.80 8.83 -10.94
C ALA A 135 5.92 9.25 -12.40
N ARG A 136 4.96 8.90 -13.25
CA ARG A 136 4.94 9.35 -14.65
C ARG A 136 4.62 10.83 -14.82
N GLN A 137 4.13 11.48 -13.77
CA GLN A 137 3.81 12.91 -13.76
C GLN A 137 5.02 13.77 -13.36
N THR A 138 6.14 13.17 -12.98
CA THR A 138 7.35 13.92 -12.60
C THR A 138 7.94 14.68 -13.81
N PRO A 139 8.47 15.89 -13.60
CA PRO A 139 9.13 16.63 -14.67
C PRO A 139 10.43 15.93 -15.10
N GLU A 140 10.87 16.18 -16.35
CA GLU A 140 12.20 15.81 -16.85
C GLU A 140 12.56 14.30 -16.77
N ILE A 141 11.56 13.43 -16.90
CA ILE A 141 11.80 11.98 -16.87
C ILE A 141 12.67 11.53 -18.06
N SER A 142 13.82 10.91 -17.77
CA SER A 142 14.67 10.35 -18.81
C SER A 142 13.99 9.14 -19.45
N LYS A 143 14.30 8.87 -20.74
CA LYS A 143 13.73 7.72 -21.45
C LYS A 143 13.97 6.38 -20.71
N PRO A 144 15.19 6.05 -20.22
CA PRO A 144 15.40 4.81 -19.47
C PRO A 144 14.56 4.73 -18.19
N MET A 145 14.35 5.85 -17.50
CA MET A 145 13.52 5.90 -16.29
C MET A 145 12.05 5.68 -16.61
N LEU A 146 11.54 6.29 -17.68
CA LEU A 146 10.17 6.08 -18.14
C LEU A 146 9.91 4.63 -18.56
N GLU A 147 10.89 4.00 -19.23
CA GLU A 147 10.84 2.59 -19.58
C GLU A 147 10.79 1.68 -18.34
N ALA A 148 11.62 1.96 -17.33
CA ALA A 148 11.62 1.21 -16.07
C ALA A 148 10.29 1.34 -15.30
N ILE A 149 9.74 2.56 -15.21
CA ILE A 149 8.42 2.82 -14.59
C ILE A 149 7.31 2.08 -15.36
N SER A 150 7.34 2.14 -16.69
CA SER A 150 6.34 1.47 -17.54
C SER A 150 6.39 -0.05 -17.40
N ALA A 151 7.59 -0.64 -17.38
CA ALA A 151 7.77 -2.08 -17.18
C ALA A 151 7.25 -2.53 -15.81
N LEU A 152 7.56 -1.80 -14.74
CA LEU A 152 7.10 -2.15 -13.40
C LEU A 152 5.58 -1.98 -13.24
N LEU A 153 5.00 -0.99 -13.91
CA LEU A 153 3.55 -0.78 -13.94
C LEU A 153 2.85 -1.94 -14.65
N GLN A 154 3.40 -2.41 -15.76
CA GLN A 154 2.89 -3.59 -16.48
C GLN A 154 2.90 -4.84 -15.60
N HIS A 155 3.99 -5.10 -14.86
CA HIS A 155 4.05 -6.21 -13.91
C HIS A 155 2.98 -6.11 -12.81
N SER A 156 2.77 -4.91 -12.28
CA SER A 156 1.72 -4.66 -11.28
C SER A 156 0.33 -4.95 -11.85
N GLN A 157 0.05 -4.48 -13.07
CA GLN A 157 -1.22 -4.69 -13.75
C GLN A 157 -1.51 -6.17 -14.05
N LEU A 158 -0.51 -6.93 -14.51
CA LEU A 158 -0.66 -8.36 -14.77
C LEU A 158 -0.99 -9.14 -13.48
N ALA A 159 -0.29 -8.85 -12.37
CA ALA A 159 -0.60 -9.45 -11.08
C ALA A 159 -2.02 -9.10 -10.60
N LEU A 160 -2.43 -7.83 -10.73
CA LEU A 160 -3.78 -7.37 -10.39
C LEU A 160 -4.86 -8.04 -11.24
N GLN A 161 -4.66 -8.16 -12.55
CA GLN A 161 -5.61 -8.83 -13.46
C GLN A 161 -5.82 -10.29 -13.06
N TRP A 162 -4.76 -11.03 -12.76
CA TRP A 162 -4.85 -12.38 -12.23
C TRP A 162 -5.64 -12.42 -10.91
N GLY A 163 -5.33 -11.51 -9.98
CA GLY A 163 -6.04 -11.41 -8.70
C GLY A 163 -7.54 -11.18 -8.86
N VAL A 164 -7.94 -10.33 -9.80
CA VAL A 164 -9.35 -10.08 -10.13
C VAL A 164 -10.03 -11.34 -10.63
N GLN A 165 -9.40 -12.12 -11.50
CA GLN A 165 -9.97 -13.38 -12.02
C GLN A 165 -10.23 -14.39 -10.90
N GLU A 166 -9.31 -14.53 -9.95
CA GLU A 166 -9.45 -15.43 -8.80
C GLU A 166 -10.53 -14.98 -7.82
N VAL A 167 -10.60 -13.68 -7.56
CA VAL A 167 -11.67 -13.08 -6.77
C VAL A 167 -13.03 -13.31 -7.44
N MET A 168 -13.12 -13.19 -8.76
CA MET A 168 -14.39 -13.38 -9.48
C MET A 168 -14.94 -14.79 -9.36
N GLN A 169 -14.07 -15.80 -9.26
CA GLN A 169 -14.49 -17.17 -8.99
C GLN A 169 -15.09 -17.32 -7.57
N ALA A 170 -14.55 -16.62 -6.57
CA ALA A 170 -15.14 -16.60 -5.23
C ALA A 170 -16.46 -15.81 -5.20
N ALA A 171 -16.52 -14.70 -5.92
CA ALA A 171 -17.70 -13.86 -6.04
C ALA A 171 -18.87 -14.64 -6.66
N LYS A 172 -18.61 -15.50 -7.65
CA LYS A 172 -19.61 -16.42 -8.21
C LYS A 172 -20.19 -17.38 -7.15
N LEU A 173 -19.34 -17.98 -6.31
CA LEU A 173 -19.80 -18.85 -5.21
C LEU A 173 -20.68 -18.07 -4.21
N HIS A 174 -20.36 -16.80 -3.95
CA HIS A 174 -21.20 -15.94 -3.13
C HIS A 174 -22.57 -15.75 -3.79
N ASP A 175 -22.60 -15.36 -5.07
CA ASP A 175 -23.83 -15.08 -5.82
C ASP A 175 -24.73 -16.33 -5.94
N GLU A 176 -24.13 -17.53 -5.96
CA GLU A 176 -24.82 -18.83 -5.91
C GLU A 176 -25.34 -19.21 -4.51
N GLY A 177 -25.28 -18.30 -3.53
CA GLY A 177 -25.77 -18.52 -2.17
C GLY A 177 -24.82 -19.33 -1.28
N SER A 178 -23.56 -19.49 -1.67
CA SER A 178 -22.53 -20.24 -0.93
C SER A 178 -21.42 -19.35 -0.35
N PRO A 179 -21.74 -18.35 0.51
CA PRO A 179 -20.75 -17.40 1.01
C PRO A 179 -19.67 -18.04 1.89
N ALA A 180 -19.95 -19.19 2.54
CA ALA A 180 -18.92 -19.95 3.26
C ALA A 180 -17.86 -20.54 2.32
N ALA A 181 -18.28 -21.06 1.16
CA ALA A 181 -17.36 -21.57 0.14
C ALA A 181 -16.56 -20.42 -0.50
N ALA A 182 -17.20 -19.28 -0.76
CA ALA A 182 -16.53 -18.06 -1.22
C ALA A 182 -15.44 -17.63 -0.21
N ALA A 183 -15.77 -17.54 1.08
CA ALA A 183 -14.82 -17.16 2.13
C ALA A 183 -13.65 -18.14 2.25
N ALA A 184 -13.90 -19.46 2.16
CA ALA A 184 -12.83 -20.46 2.16
C ALA A 184 -11.86 -20.27 0.99
N ARG A 185 -12.39 -20.05 -0.23
CA ARG A 185 -11.58 -19.76 -1.41
C ARG A 185 -10.75 -18.49 -1.25
N LEU A 186 -11.36 -17.42 -0.75
CA LEU A 186 -10.69 -16.13 -0.54
C LEU A 186 -9.57 -16.23 0.50
N ARG A 187 -9.77 -17.00 1.58
CA ARG A 187 -8.70 -17.26 2.56
C ARG A 187 -7.51 -18.00 1.94
N THR A 188 -7.75 -18.97 1.05
CA THR A 188 -6.69 -19.64 0.28
C THR A 188 -5.93 -18.65 -0.60
N LEU A 189 -6.66 -17.80 -1.34
CA LEU A 189 -6.05 -16.74 -2.18
C LEU A 189 -5.22 -15.77 -1.34
N ILE A 190 -5.75 -15.28 -0.21
CA ILE A 190 -5.03 -14.39 0.72
C ILE A 190 -3.80 -15.07 1.32
N GLY A 191 -3.85 -16.38 1.54
CA GLY A 191 -2.68 -17.16 1.95
C GLY A 191 -1.55 -17.13 0.91
N ALA A 192 -1.89 -17.19 -0.37
CA ALA A 192 -0.93 -17.08 -1.48
C ALA A 192 -0.51 -15.63 -1.78
N TRP A 193 -1.42 -14.68 -1.58
CA TRP A 193 -1.21 -13.25 -1.81
C TRP A 193 -1.79 -12.39 -0.68
N PRO A 194 -1.04 -12.19 0.41
CA PRO A 194 -1.53 -11.43 1.56
C PRO A 194 -1.87 -9.96 1.25
N GLY A 195 -1.19 -9.36 0.27
CA GLY A 195 -1.40 -7.97 -0.18
C GLY A 195 -2.54 -7.77 -1.20
N ASN A 196 -3.41 -8.77 -1.44
CA ASN A 196 -4.53 -8.60 -2.36
C ASN A 196 -5.70 -7.86 -1.69
N GLY A 197 -5.74 -6.53 -1.81
CA GLY A 197 -6.78 -5.70 -1.20
C GLY A 197 -8.21 -6.07 -1.62
N LEU A 198 -8.41 -6.43 -2.89
CA LEU A 198 -9.71 -6.84 -3.41
C LEU A 198 -10.19 -8.17 -2.79
N ALA A 199 -9.29 -9.15 -2.61
CA ALA A 199 -9.63 -10.42 -1.97
C ALA A 199 -10.04 -10.23 -0.50
N HIS A 200 -9.37 -9.35 0.23
CA HIS A 200 -9.77 -8.98 1.59
C HIS A 200 -11.15 -8.30 1.63
N HIS A 201 -11.45 -7.43 0.67
CA HIS A 201 -12.76 -6.78 0.57
C HIS A 201 -13.87 -7.81 0.35
N GLU A 202 -13.70 -8.71 -0.61
CA GLU A 202 -14.67 -9.76 -0.92
C GLU A 202 -14.80 -10.78 0.20
N LEU A 203 -13.73 -11.03 0.97
CA LEU A 203 -13.80 -11.87 2.16
C LEU A 203 -14.72 -11.22 3.21
N ALA A 204 -14.58 -9.91 3.43
CA ALA A 204 -15.44 -9.18 4.34
C ALA A 204 -16.93 -9.26 3.93
N LEU A 205 -17.22 -9.14 2.63
CA LEU A 205 -18.58 -9.31 2.09
C LEU A 205 -19.12 -10.72 2.33
N ALA A 206 -18.33 -11.76 2.05
CA ALA A 206 -18.71 -13.14 2.27
C ALA A 206 -18.94 -13.46 3.76
N LEU A 207 -18.15 -12.86 4.66
CA LEU A 207 -18.32 -13.02 6.11
C LEU A 207 -19.60 -12.33 6.61
N VAL A 208 -19.91 -11.14 6.10
CA VAL A 208 -21.15 -10.44 6.43
C VAL A 208 -22.36 -11.23 5.92
N ALA A 209 -22.31 -11.77 4.70
CA ALA A 209 -23.36 -12.62 4.17
C ALA A 209 -23.60 -13.87 5.04
N GLN A 210 -22.53 -14.53 5.51
CA GLN A 210 -22.64 -15.63 6.47
C GLN A 210 -23.32 -15.20 7.78
N GLN A 211 -22.99 -14.01 8.29
CA GLN A 211 -23.61 -13.45 9.49
C GLN A 211 -25.12 -13.24 9.28
N TYR A 212 -25.53 -12.66 8.14
CA TYR A 212 -26.96 -12.51 7.77
C TYR A 212 -27.68 -13.87 7.77
N LEU A 213 -27.12 -14.87 7.06
CA LEU A 213 -27.71 -16.21 6.99
C LEU A 213 -27.82 -16.87 8.37
N SER A 214 -26.77 -16.77 9.20
CA SER A 214 -26.78 -17.32 10.56
C SER A 214 -27.82 -16.65 11.48
N SER A 215 -28.19 -15.41 11.17
CA SER A 215 -29.24 -14.65 11.88
C SER A 215 -30.65 -14.86 11.30
N GLY A 216 -30.82 -15.76 10.32
CA GLY A 216 -32.09 -16.01 9.65
C GLY A 216 -32.53 -14.88 8.70
N ARG A 217 -31.61 -14.00 8.29
CA ARG A 217 -31.87 -12.86 7.42
C ARG A 217 -31.32 -13.11 6.01
N LYS A 218 -31.99 -12.56 4.99
CA LYS A 218 -31.48 -12.58 3.62
C LYS A 218 -30.30 -11.60 3.49
N PRO A 219 -29.12 -12.02 2.98
CA PRO A 219 -28.04 -11.09 2.71
C PRO A 219 -28.44 -10.00 1.72
N PRO A 220 -28.00 -8.75 1.91
CA PRO A 220 -28.18 -7.70 0.92
C PRO A 220 -27.41 -8.03 -0.38
N PRO A 221 -27.81 -7.46 -1.53
CA PRO A 221 -27.03 -7.57 -2.76
C PRO A 221 -25.60 -7.06 -2.57
N ARG A 222 -24.62 -7.73 -3.19
CA ARG A 222 -23.19 -7.40 -3.09
C ARG A 222 -22.87 -5.96 -3.48
N GLU A 223 -23.65 -5.38 -4.39
CA GLU A 223 -23.46 -4.03 -4.93
C GLU A 223 -24.01 -2.91 -4.03
N ARG A 224 -24.79 -3.25 -3.00
CA ARG A 224 -25.41 -2.25 -2.12
C ARG A 224 -24.32 -1.54 -1.31
N LEU A 225 -24.15 -0.24 -1.50
CA LEU A 225 -23.38 0.61 -0.59
C LEU A 225 -24.13 0.64 0.75
N SER A 226 -23.43 0.38 1.86
CA SER A 226 -23.98 0.30 3.23
C SER A 226 -24.75 -0.98 3.56
N ILE A 227 -24.13 -2.14 3.33
CA ILE A 227 -24.65 -3.44 3.79
C ILE A 227 -24.67 -3.62 5.34
N HIS A 228 -24.33 -2.59 6.12
CA HIS A 228 -24.20 -2.67 7.59
C HIS A 228 -25.26 -1.88 8.36
N SER A 229 -26.21 -1.22 7.69
CA SER A 229 -27.27 -0.46 8.40
C SER A 229 -28.11 -1.34 9.31
N ASP A 230 -28.27 -2.62 8.94
CA ASP A 230 -29.20 -3.53 9.62
C ASP A 230 -28.46 -4.57 10.48
N LEU A 231 -27.15 -4.71 10.30
CA LEU A 231 -26.31 -5.69 10.98
C LEU A 231 -24.84 -5.21 11.02
N GLU A 232 -24.35 -4.97 12.24
CA GLU A 232 -22.94 -4.61 12.47
C GLU A 232 -22.02 -5.76 12.02
N PRO A 233 -20.92 -5.49 11.28
CA PRO A 233 -20.02 -6.54 10.84
C PRO A 233 -19.31 -7.20 12.01
N SER A 234 -19.10 -8.52 11.92
CA SER A 234 -18.24 -9.25 12.85
C SER A 234 -16.82 -8.66 12.91
N THR A 235 -16.10 -8.93 14.00
CA THR A 235 -14.69 -8.52 14.16
C THR A 235 -13.81 -9.00 13.01
N GLU A 236 -14.04 -10.21 12.49
CA GLU A 236 -13.30 -10.75 11.35
C GLU A 236 -13.60 -9.97 10.06
N ALA A 237 -14.87 -9.65 9.80
CA ALA A 237 -15.26 -8.83 8.65
C ALA A 237 -14.66 -7.42 8.72
N ARG A 238 -14.69 -6.77 9.90
CA ARG A 238 -14.05 -5.46 10.12
C ARG A 238 -12.54 -5.51 9.86
N ALA A 239 -11.87 -6.55 10.34
CA ALA A 239 -10.44 -6.75 10.11
C ALA A 239 -10.14 -6.95 8.61
N ALA A 240 -10.95 -7.73 7.90
CA ALA A 240 -10.80 -7.93 6.46
C ALA A 240 -11.00 -6.61 5.68
N TYR A 241 -12.01 -5.79 6.03
CA TYR A 241 -12.15 -4.45 5.45
C TYR A 241 -10.94 -3.55 5.73
N ALA A 242 -10.42 -3.55 6.95
CA ALA A 242 -9.24 -2.75 7.30
C ALA A 242 -8.02 -3.17 6.47
N ARG A 243 -7.83 -4.48 6.27
CA ARG A 243 -6.77 -5.02 5.39
C ARG A 243 -6.98 -4.62 3.93
N ALA A 244 -8.22 -4.68 3.44
CA ALA A 244 -8.53 -4.23 2.10
C ALA A 244 -8.11 -2.77 1.88
N ARG A 245 -8.44 -1.87 2.82
CA ARG A 245 -8.03 -0.46 2.77
C ARG A 245 -6.51 -0.27 2.85
N SER A 246 -5.81 -1.07 3.66
CA SER A 246 -4.35 -0.93 3.77
C SER A 246 -3.62 -1.36 2.51
N HIS A 247 -4.16 -2.33 1.76
CA HIS A 247 -3.54 -2.89 0.55
C HIS A 247 -4.03 -2.19 -0.73
N ASP A 248 -5.26 -1.70 -0.73
CA ASP A 248 -5.86 -0.94 -1.82
C ASP A 248 -6.61 0.29 -1.26
N PRO A 249 -5.89 1.40 -0.99
CA PRO A 249 -6.47 2.57 -0.34
C PRO A 249 -7.54 3.29 -1.18
N LEU A 250 -7.58 3.06 -2.50
CA LEU A 250 -8.57 3.66 -3.40
C LEU A 250 -9.76 2.72 -3.68
N LEU A 251 -9.80 1.53 -3.06
CA LEU A 251 -10.96 0.65 -3.06
C LEU A 251 -12.07 1.22 -2.15
N ILE A 252 -12.82 2.18 -2.67
CA ILE A 252 -13.86 2.95 -1.94
C ILE A 252 -14.81 2.04 -1.15
N ARG A 253 -15.22 0.91 -1.74
CA ARG A 253 -16.16 -0.02 -1.10
C ARG A 253 -15.60 -0.67 0.17
N ALA A 254 -14.29 -0.71 0.36
CA ALA A 254 -13.67 -1.23 1.58
C ALA A 254 -13.86 -0.33 2.82
N TYR A 255 -14.34 0.92 2.63
CA TYR A 255 -14.60 1.87 3.73
C TYR A 255 -15.98 1.71 4.35
N GLN A 256 -16.88 0.91 3.76
CA GLN A 256 -18.20 0.70 4.34
C GLN A 256 -18.16 0.04 5.73
N GLY A 257 -17.13 -0.78 6.01
CA GLY A 257 -16.96 -1.47 7.30
C GLY A 257 -16.16 -0.71 8.35
N ASP A 258 -15.99 0.60 8.20
CA ASP A 258 -15.25 1.46 9.13
C ASP A 258 -16.16 2.49 9.78
N GLU A 259 -16.57 2.24 11.03
CA GLU A 259 -17.38 3.17 11.82
C GLU A 259 -16.66 4.50 12.10
N THR A 260 -15.32 4.51 12.02
CA THR A 260 -14.49 5.70 12.22
C THR A 260 -14.18 6.45 10.93
N ALA A 261 -14.39 5.82 9.78
CA ALA A 261 -14.44 6.55 8.52
C ALA A 261 -15.76 7.31 8.50
N SER A 262 -15.69 8.63 8.77
CA SER A 262 -16.88 9.46 8.66
C SER A 262 -17.45 9.34 7.25
N GLY A 263 -18.76 9.61 7.10
CA GLY A 263 -19.38 9.76 5.78
C GLY A 263 -18.59 10.70 4.86
N ASP A 264 -17.83 11.64 5.45
CA ASP A 264 -16.94 12.55 4.74
C ASP A 264 -15.79 11.83 4.01
N VAL A 265 -15.17 10.79 4.58
CA VAL A 265 -14.07 10.06 3.90
C VAL A 265 -14.58 9.37 2.63
N LEU A 266 -15.73 8.69 2.72
CA LEU A 266 -16.39 8.08 1.56
C LEU A 266 -16.78 9.13 0.53
N LEU A 267 -17.28 10.29 0.98
CA LEU A 267 -17.65 11.41 0.12
C LEU A 267 -16.43 11.95 -0.62
N VAL A 268 -15.31 12.18 0.06
CA VAL A 268 -14.05 12.67 -0.51
C VAL A 268 -13.49 11.66 -1.50
N LEU A 269 -13.48 10.37 -1.15
CA LEU A 269 -13.03 9.31 -2.06
C LEU A 269 -13.86 9.26 -3.34
N GLY A 270 -15.19 9.27 -3.22
CA GLY A 270 -16.10 9.11 -4.35
C GLY A 270 -16.25 10.37 -5.21
N LYS A 271 -16.33 11.56 -4.60
CA LYS A 271 -16.63 12.81 -5.30
C LYS A 271 -15.40 13.65 -5.65
N THR A 272 -14.32 13.51 -4.91
CA THR A 272 -13.10 14.31 -5.12
C THR A 272 -11.97 13.46 -5.68
N ILE A 273 -11.52 12.44 -4.96
CA ILE A 273 -10.34 11.67 -5.32
C ILE A 273 -10.58 10.87 -6.61
N ARG A 274 -11.69 10.12 -6.70
CA ARG A 274 -11.91 9.21 -7.82
C ARG A 274 -11.94 9.91 -9.19
N PRO A 275 -12.70 11.01 -9.40
CA PRO A 275 -12.69 11.71 -10.67
C PRO A 275 -11.29 12.27 -11.04
N LEU A 276 -10.55 12.80 -10.07
CA LEU A 276 -9.20 13.33 -10.28
C LEU A 276 -8.21 12.21 -10.60
N TRP A 277 -8.31 11.09 -9.88
CA TRP A 277 -7.51 9.90 -10.14
C TRP A 277 -7.75 9.36 -11.55
N ASP A 278 -9.02 9.29 -11.99
CA ASP A 278 -9.35 8.83 -13.34
C ASP A 278 -8.78 9.77 -14.42
N ILE A 279 -8.60 11.07 -14.15
CA ILE A 279 -7.90 11.99 -15.05
C ILE A 279 -6.41 11.62 -15.13
N VAL A 280 -5.74 11.49 -13.98
CA VAL A 280 -4.30 11.16 -13.90
C VAL A 280 -4.00 9.80 -14.52
N ALA A 281 -4.86 8.81 -14.30
CA ALA A 281 -4.66 7.43 -14.74
C ALA A 281 -5.05 7.17 -16.19
N ARG A 282 -5.89 8.01 -16.82
CA ARG A 282 -6.41 7.78 -18.18
C ARG A 282 -5.34 7.87 -19.24
N ASP A 283 -4.54 8.94 -19.19
CA ASP A 283 -3.44 9.14 -20.12
C ASP A 283 -2.15 9.36 -19.34
N THR A 284 -1.49 8.25 -19.04
CA THR A 284 -0.24 8.26 -18.31
C THR A 284 0.95 8.79 -19.13
N GLN A 285 0.75 9.11 -20.42
CA GLN A 285 1.75 9.76 -21.28
C GLN A 285 1.61 11.28 -21.29
N ALA A 286 0.39 11.79 -21.09
CA ALA A 286 0.14 13.21 -21.01
C ALA A 286 0.48 13.78 -19.63
N GLU A 287 1.07 14.97 -19.62
CA GLU A 287 1.29 15.71 -18.40
C GLU A 287 -0.06 16.17 -17.81
N THR A 288 -0.35 15.75 -16.58
CA THR A 288 -1.52 16.23 -15.85
C THR A 288 -1.32 17.68 -15.42
N ARG A 289 -2.37 18.51 -15.54
CA ARG A 289 -2.36 19.89 -15.05
C ARG A 289 -2.13 19.98 -13.54
N ASP A 290 -1.41 21.01 -13.09
CA ASP A 290 -1.06 21.19 -11.67
C ASP A 290 -2.27 21.36 -10.75
N ASP A 291 -3.36 21.99 -11.21
CA ASP A 291 -4.59 22.14 -10.42
C ASP A 291 -5.23 20.78 -10.08
N VAL A 292 -5.17 19.83 -11.01
CA VAL A 292 -5.67 18.46 -10.81
C VAL A 292 -4.80 17.74 -9.78
N LEU A 293 -3.48 17.79 -9.91
CA LEU A 293 -2.56 17.14 -8.96
C LEU A 293 -2.66 17.77 -7.57
N ARG A 294 -2.81 19.10 -7.47
CA ARG A 294 -2.95 19.82 -6.20
C ARG A 294 -4.23 19.43 -5.47
N ASN A 295 -5.35 19.39 -6.20
CA ASN A 295 -6.63 18.95 -5.65
C ASN A 295 -6.61 17.46 -5.29
N LEU A 296 -5.91 16.62 -6.05
CA LEU A 296 -5.74 15.21 -5.74
C LEU A 296 -4.95 15.03 -4.44
N ALA A 297 -3.80 15.70 -4.29
CA ALA A 297 -2.98 15.64 -3.08
C ALA A 297 -3.77 16.10 -1.84
N ALA A 298 -4.54 17.19 -1.97
CA ALA A 298 -5.41 17.68 -0.89
C ALA A 298 -6.51 16.67 -0.52
N GLY A 299 -7.22 16.12 -1.51
CA GLY A 299 -8.25 15.11 -1.28
C GLY A 299 -7.68 13.85 -0.64
N LEU A 300 -6.53 13.35 -1.11
CA LEU A 300 -5.84 12.20 -0.53
C LEU A 300 -5.50 12.46 0.95
N ARG A 301 -5.04 13.67 1.30
CA ARG A 301 -4.75 14.04 2.69
C ARG A 301 -6.00 14.09 3.56
N GLU A 302 -7.09 14.67 3.04
CA GLU A 302 -8.39 14.71 3.72
C GLU A 302 -8.92 13.29 3.98
N ALA A 303 -8.75 12.38 3.03
CA ALA A 303 -9.06 10.95 3.18
C ALA A 303 -8.01 10.16 4.00
N ARG A 304 -7.00 10.83 4.58
CA ARG A 304 -5.91 10.23 5.38
C ARG A 304 -5.06 9.22 4.63
N LEU A 305 -4.93 9.39 3.32
CA LEU A 305 -4.08 8.59 2.43
C LEU A 305 -2.70 9.24 2.27
N SER A 306 -2.02 9.46 3.40
CA SER A 306 -0.81 10.28 3.49
C SER A 306 0.34 9.82 2.60
N GLU A 307 0.50 8.51 2.34
CA GLU A 307 1.56 8.00 1.44
C GLU A 307 1.37 8.53 0.01
N LEU A 308 0.15 8.40 -0.53
CA LEU A 308 -0.18 8.89 -1.86
C LEU A 308 -0.21 10.42 -1.90
N ALA A 309 -0.71 11.06 -0.84
CA ALA A 309 -0.72 12.52 -0.74
C ALA A 309 0.70 13.11 -0.81
N LEU A 310 1.67 12.51 -0.11
CA LEU A 310 3.07 12.89 -0.17
C LEU A 310 3.64 12.67 -1.56
N ALA A 311 3.42 11.50 -2.18
CA ALA A 311 3.92 11.21 -3.51
C ALA A 311 3.39 12.22 -4.55
N THR A 312 2.09 12.51 -4.53
CA THR A 312 1.49 13.52 -5.44
C THR A 312 2.03 14.92 -5.16
N ALA A 313 2.18 15.31 -3.88
CA ALA A 313 2.73 16.61 -3.53
C ALA A 313 4.19 16.77 -3.99
N GLN A 314 5.00 15.72 -3.91
CA GLN A 314 6.38 15.76 -4.41
C GLN A 314 6.47 16.09 -5.89
N VAL A 315 5.55 15.60 -6.73
CA VAL A 315 5.50 15.98 -8.16
C VAL A 315 5.32 17.49 -8.30
N LEU A 316 4.36 18.07 -7.59
CA LEU A 316 4.07 19.51 -7.64
C LEU A 316 5.25 20.35 -7.16
N ILE A 317 5.82 20.00 -6.00
CA ILE A 317 6.99 20.68 -5.43
C ILE A 317 8.17 20.63 -6.40
N GLY A 318 8.36 19.51 -7.10
CA GLY A 318 9.37 19.38 -8.15
C GLY A 318 9.14 20.34 -9.33
N ARG A 319 7.89 20.48 -9.79
CA ARG A 319 7.51 21.42 -10.86
C ARG A 319 7.60 22.89 -10.45
N GLU A 320 7.28 23.19 -9.20
CA GLU A 320 7.35 24.53 -8.61
C GLU A 320 8.78 24.93 -8.23
N GLY A 321 9.73 23.99 -8.27
CA GLY A 321 11.16 24.24 -8.12
C GLY A 321 11.70 24.15 -6.69
N GLY A 322 10.90 23.71 -5.71
CA GLY A 322 11.33 23.53 -4.33
C GLY A 322 10.22 23.67 -3.30
N TYR A 323 10.58 23.50 -2.03
CA TYR A 323 9.65 23.49 -0.90
C TYR A 323 9.35 24.89 -0.39
N ASP A 324 8.07 25.27 -0.35
CA ASP A 324 7.60 26.44 0.38
C ASP A 324 7.25 26.11 1.85
N GLU A 325 6.71 27.09 2.58
CA GLU A 325 6.33 26.91 3.98
C GLU A 325 5.06 26.06 4.17
N ASN A 326 4.12 26.13 3.23
CA ASN A 326 2.90 25.33 3.26
C ASN A 326 3.19 23.86 2.93
N ASP A 327 4.14 23.60 2.03
CA ASP A 327 4.64 22.28 1.71
C ASP A 327 5.25 21.63 2.94
N ARG A 328 6.14 22.33 3.66
CA ARG A 328 6.75 21.83 4.89
C ARG A 328 5.69 21.48 5.95
N LYS A 329 4.66 22.32 6.12
CA LYS A 329 3.54 22.03 7.05
C LYS A 329 2.75 20.79 6.63
N SER A 330 2.46 20.66 5.35
CA SER A 330 1.74 19.52 4.78
C SER A 330 2.54 18.22 4.94
N VAL A 331 3.84 18.25 4.60
CA VAL A 331 4.78 17.14 4.79
C VAL A 331 4.83 16.74 6.26
N ALA A 332 4.90 17.69 7.19
CA ALA A 332 4.90 17.41 8.63
C ALA A 332 3.63 16.67 9.08
N ALA A 333 2.46 17.08 8.57
CA ALA A 333 1.18 16.46 8.90
C ALA A 333 1.13 15.01 8.41
N ASP A 334 1.48 14.78 7.15
CA ASP A 334 1.47 13.45 6.53
C ASP A 334 2.51 12.51 7.18
N LEU A 335 3.73 12.99 7.44
CA LEU A 335 4.76 12.20 8.13
C LEU A 335 4.38 11.87 9.58
N ARG A 336 3.60 12.72 10.26
CA ARG A 336 3.09 12.41 11.60
C ARG A 336 2.13 11.23 11.57
N ALA A 337 1.38 11.03 10.48
CA ALA A 337 0.51 9.87 10.32
C ALA A 337 1.29 8.59 9.96
N LEU A 338 2.36 8.71 9.17
CA LEU A 338 3.12 7.57 8.64
C LEU A 338 4.27 7.13 9.57
N ALA A 339 5.17 8.07 9.89
CA ALA A 339 6.40 7.82 10.64
C ALA A 339 6.74 9.05 11.51
N PRO A 340 6.10 9.22 12.68
CA PRO A 340 6.29 10.40 13.53
C PRO A 340 7.74 10.76 13.84
N ALA A 341 8.61 9.74 13.99
CA ALA A 341 10.04 9.91 14.26
C ALA A 341 10.85 10.46 13.06
N ALA A 342 10.25 10.55 11.87
CA ALA A 342 10.85 11.20 10.70
C ALA A 342 10.66 12.72 10.70
N VAL A 343 9.59 13.22 11.33
CA VAL A 343 9.13 14.61 11.18
C VAL A 343 10.23 15.62 11.48
N GLY A 344 10.83 15.56 12.67
CA GLY A 344 11.87 16.51 13.08
C GLY A 344 13.06 16.55 12.09
N PRO A 345 13.74 15.42 11.85
CA PRO A 345 14.88 15.37 10.94
C PRO A 345 14.56 15.78 9.50
N VAL A 346 13.39 15.38 8.98
CA VAL A 346 12.96 15.80 7.63
C VAL A 346 12.75 17.32 7.58
N LEU A 347 12.03 17.90 8.55
CA LEU A 347 11.79 19.34 8.55
C LEU A 347 13.07 20.15 8.73
N THR A 348 13.99 19.71 9.61
CA THR A 348 15.31 20.33 9.74
C THR A 348 16.05 20.36 8.40
N ARG A 349 15.96 19.27 7.61
CA ARG A 349 16.57 19.21 6.29
C ARG A 349 15.92 20.18 5.31
N LEU A 350 14.58 20.15 5.22
CA LEU A 350 13.81 20.95 4.26
C LEU A 350 13.87 22.46 4.56
N SER A 351 14.24 22.85 5.78
CA SER A 351 14.45 24.25 6.17
C SER A 351 15.88 24.76 5.92
N ALA A 352 16.79 23.95 5.38
CA ALA A 352 18.16 24.37 5.13
C ALA A 352 18.22 25.48 4.05
N PRO A 353 19.02 26.55 4.23
CA PRO A 353 19.16 27.64 3.25
C PRO A 353 19.68 27.17 1.88
N ARG A 354 20.42 26.07 1.85
CA ARG A 354 20.89 25.38 0.64
C ARG A 354 20.53 23.91 0.75
N LEU A 355 19.49 23.53 0.01
CA LEU A 355 19.00 22.16 -0.02
C LEU A 355 19.79 21.38 -1.07
N GLU A 356 20.88 20.73 -0.65
CA GLU A 356 21.56 19.76 -1.51
C GLU A 356 20.70 18.51 -1.64
N LEU A 357 20.34 18.12 -2.85
CA LEU A 357 19.45 16.98 -3.06
C LEU A 357 20.12 15.94 -3.94
N ALA A 358 19.91 14.67 -3.61
CA ALA A 358 20.30 13.58 -4.47
C ALA A 358 19.29 13.44 -5.62
N ARG A 359 19.72 12.79 -6.70
CA ARG A 359 18.85 12.26 -7.76
C ARG A 359 19.21 10.81 -7.95
N ILE A 360 18.22 9.95 -8.11
CA ILE A 360 18.47 8.54 -8.40
C ILE A 360 18.52 8.39 -9.91
N VAL A 361 19.70 8.06 -10.43
CA VAL A 361 19.94 7.82 -11.86
C VAL A 361 20.05 6.32 -12.08
N LEU A 362 19.39 5.81 -13.11
CA LEU A 362 19.60 4.43 -13.55
C LEU A 362 21.00 4.31 -14.17
N PRO A 363 21.80 3.31 -13.78
CA PRO A 363 23.17 3.15 -14.24
C PRO A 363 23.29 2.84 -15.73
#